data_AF-A0A957HKJ0-F1
#
_entry.id   AF-A0A957HKJ0-F1
#
_cell.length_a   1.000
_cell.length_b   1.000
_cell.length_c   1.000
_cell.angle_alpha   90.00
_cell.angle_beta   90.00
_cell.angle_gamma   90.00
#
_symmetry.space_group_name_H-M   'P 1'
#
loop_
_entity.id
_entity.type
_entity.pdbx_description
1 polymer ?
#
loop_
_entity_poly.entity_id
_entity_poly.type
_entity_poly.pdbx_seq_one_letter_code
_entity_poly.pdbx_strand_id
1 'polypeptide(L)' 'GYGSPRDESTPALIRRQFYLLYEIQKYIPIYIWRRSDPTTADQYKQRSFQLAAQLLPKS' A
#
# COMPACT_ATOMS: atom_id res chain seq x y z
N GLY A 1 13.23 -14.40 7.50
CA GLY A 1 13.80 -15.44 6.61
C GLY A 1 13.36 -16.80 7.13
N TYR A 2 13.12 -17.72 6.20
CA TYR A 2 12.67 -19.12 6.35
C TYR A 2 12.86 -19.77 7.74
N GLY A 3 11.75 -20.04 8.45
CA GLY A 3 11.73 -20.95 9.61
C GLY A 3 10.80 -20.55 10.77
N SER A 4 10.54 -19.26 10.98
CA SER A 4 9.59 -18.81 12.00
C SER A 4 8.17 -18.73 11.44
N PRO A 5 7.14 -19.18 12.21
CA PRO A 5 5.74 -18.90 11.87
C PRO A 5 5.56 -17.42 11.58
N ARG A 6 4.74 -17.10 10.59
CA ARG A 6 4.41 -15.72 10.29
C ARG A 6 3.77 -15.12 11.55
N ASP A 7 4.26 -13.95 11.97
CA ASP A 7 3.60 -13.21 13.06
C ASP A 7 2.23 -12.75 12.55
N GLU A 8 1.19 -13.38 13.06
CA GLU A 8 -0.22 -13.12 12.75
C GLU A 8 -0.92 -12.34 13.87
N SER A 9 -0.16 -11.81 14.84
CA SER A 9 -0.71 -10.92 15.85
C SER A 9 -1.40 -9.71 15.21
N THR A 10 -2.45 -9.19 15.85
CA THR A 10 -3.16 -8.00 15.37
C THR A 10 -2.22 -6.82 15.02
N PRO A 11 -1.20 -6.48 15.85
CA PRO A 11 -0.24 -5.44 15.49
C PRO A 11 0.58 -5.77 14.23
N ALA A 12 0.93 -7.03 14.00
CA ALA A 12 1.66 -7.45 12.80
C ALA A 12 0.81 -7.35 11.54
N LEU A 13 -0.47 -7.71 11.62
CA LEU A 13 -1.43 -7.55 10.52
C LEU A 13 -1.65 -6.07 10.18
N ILE A 14 -1.77 -5.21 11.19
CA ILE A 14 -1.87 -3.76 11.01
C ILE A 14 -0.61 -3.23 10.28
N ARG A 15 0.58 -3.53 10.80
CA ARG A 15 1.85 -3.12 10.17
C ARG A 15 1.95 -3.60 8.72
N ARG A 16 1.58 -4.85 8.45
CA ARG A 16 1.58 -5.42 7.10
C ARG A 16 0.72 -4.60 6.14
N GLN A 17 -0.46 -4.16 6.58
CA GLN A 17 -1.35 -3.37 5.74
C GLN A 17 -0.80 -1.95 5.49
N PHE A 18 -0.20 -1.32 6.52
CA PHE A 18 0.49 -0.03 6.35
C PHE A 18 1.70 -0.13 5.42
N TYR A 19 2.51 -1.20 5.53
CA TYR A 19 3.63 -1.41 4.61
C TYR A 19 3.17 -1.64 3.18
N LEU A 20 2.08 -2.39 2.98
CA LEU A 20 1.49 -2.55 1.65
C LEU A 20 1.07 -1.20 1.07
N LEU A 21 0.41 -0.35 1.86
CA LEU A 21 0.01 0.99 1.42
C LEU A 21 1.22 1.85 1.03
N TYR A 22 2.24 1.91 1.89
CA TYR A 22 3.47 2.64 1.62
C TYR A 22 4.16 2.16 0.34
N GLU A 23 4.26 0.84 0.16
CA GLU A 23 4.88 0.22 -1.01
C GLU A 23 4.14 0.56 -2.31
N ILE A 24 2.82 0.74 -2.27
CA ILE A 24 2.04 1.16 -3.44
C ILE A 24 2.16 2.68 -3.66
N GLN A 25 2.07 3.46 -2.60
CA GLN A 25 2.09 4.94 -2.67
C GLN A 25 3.39 5.48 -3.25
N LYS A 26 4.54 4.86 -2.97
CA LYS A 26 5.84 5.32 -3.50
C LYS A 26 5.90 5.32 -5.03
N TYR A 27 5.07 4.55 -5.71
CA TYR A 27 5.03 4.54 -7.17
C TYR A 27 4.44 5.83 -7.73
N ILE A 28 3.60 6.56 -6.99
CA ILE A 28 3.04 7.84 -7.43
C ILE A 28 4.18 8.84 -7.76
N PRO A 29 5.09 9.20 -6.83
CA PRO A 29 6.19 10.09 -7.16
C PRO A 29 7.19 9.48 -8.15
N ILE A 30 7.38 8.15 -8.20
CA ILE A 30 8.24 7.51 -9.21
C ILE A 30 7.68 7.77 -10.62
N TYR A 31 6.37 7.58 -10.82
CA TYR A 31 5.77 7.75 -12.14
C TYR A 31 5.60 9.22 -12.54
N ILE A 32 5.29 10.11 -11.59
CA ILE A 32 5.24 11.55 -11.86
C ILE A 32 6.64 12.10 -12.18
N TRP A 33 7.64 11.85 -11.32
CA TRP A 33 8.92 12.57 -11.40
C TRP A 33 10.02 11.86 -12.19
N ARG A 34 10.01 10.52 -12.25
CA ARG A 34 11.07 9.75 -12.92
C ARG A 34 10.66 9.19 -14.28
N ARG A 35 9.36 9.02 -14.52
CA ARG A 35 8.83 8.40 -15.74
C ARG A 35 7.94 9.31 -16.58
N SER A 36 7.60 10.50 -16.08
CA SER A 36 6.72 11.46 -16.75
C SER A 36 5.39 10.84 -17.24
N ASP A 37 4.87 9.88 -16.48
CA ASP A 37 3.64 9.15 -16.78
C ASP A 37 2.60 9.41 -15.69
N PRO A 38 1.84 10.51 -15.82
CA PRO A 38 0.83 10.90 -14.84
C PRO A 38 -0.37 9.95 -14.82
N THR A 39 -0.66 9.27 -15.93
CA THR A 39 -1.77 8.31 -16.03
C THR A 39 -1.53 7.14 -15.10
N THR A 40 -0.34 6.54 -15.16
CA THR A 40 0.00 5.43 -14.27
C THR A 40 0.14 5.89 -12.82
N ALA A 41 0.62 7.12 -12.57
CA ALA A 41 0.64 7.68 -11.22
C ALA A 41 -0.78 7.79 -10.61
N ASP A 42 -1.77 8.21 -11.40
CA ASP A 42 -3.16 8.30 -10.93
C ASP A 42 -3.76 6.92 -10.65
N GLN A 43 -3.43 5.90 -11.45
CA GLN A 43 -3.82 4.51 -11.16
C GLN A 43 -3.28 4.03 -9.81
N TYR A 44 -2.01 4.33 -9.48
CA TYR A 44 -1.46 4.00 -8.17
C TYR A 44 -2.16 4.76 -7.04
N LYS A 45 -2.51 6.04 -7.24
CA LYS A 45 -3.28 6.84 -6.29
C LYS A 45 -4.67 6.25 -6.04
N GLN A 46 -5.42 5.90 -7.09
CA GLN A 46 -6.72 5.25 -6.98
C GLN A 46 -6.62 3.92 -6.24
N ARG A 47 -5.59 3.10 -6.55
CA ARG A 47 -5.33 1.84 -5.86
C ARG A 47 -5.00 2.03 -4.38
N SER A 48 -4.24 3.07 -4.02
CA SER A 48 -3.99 3.42 -2.61
C SER A 48 -5.28 3.73 -1.87
N PHE A 49 -6.21 4.47 -2.48
CA PHE A 49 -7.50 4.75 -1.86
C PHE A 49 -8.38 3.50 -1.72
N GLN A 50 -8.42 2.63 -2.73
CA GLN A 50 -9.15 1.37 -2.65
C GLN A 50 -8.63 0.47 -1.53
N LEU A 51 -7.31 0.41 -1.32
CA LEU A 51 -6.69 -0.33 -0.21
C LEU A 51 -6.95 0.33 1.14
N ALA A 52 -6.94 1.67 1.21
CA ALA A 52 -7.22 2.42 2.44
C ALA A 52 -8.70 2.33 2.84
N ALA A 53 -9.63 2.25 1.87
CA ALA A 53 -11.05 2.06 2.16
C ALA A 53 -11.33 0.75 2.92
N GLN A 54 -10.48 -0.27 2.76
CA GLN A 54 -10.58 -1.54 3.50
C GLN A 54 -10.12 -1.43 4.96
N LEU A 55 -9.45 -0.33 5.33
CA LEU A 55 -9.02 -0.07 6.71
C LEU A 55 -10.08 0.64 7.54
N LEU A 56 -11.06 1.27 6.89
CA LEU A 56 -12.12 1.97 7.60
C LEU A 56 -13.10 0.96 8.20
N PRO A 57 -13.58 1.18 9.43
CA PRO A 57 -14.67 0.37 9.98
C PRO A 57 -15.85 0.40 9.01
N LYS A 58 -16.47 -0.76 8.76
CA LYS A 58 -17.80 -0.77 8.13
C LYS A 58 -18.77 -0.16 9.13
N SER A 59 -19.32 1.00 8.79
CA SER A 59 -20.41 1.68 9.50
C SER A 59 -21.72 0.91 9.38
#